data_AF-A0A661VRJ9-F1
#
_entry.id   AF-A0A661VRJ9-F1
#
_cell.length_a   1.000
_cell.length_b   1.000
_cell.length_c   1.000
_cell.angle_alpha   90.00
_cell.angle_beta   90.00
_cell.angle_gamma   90.00
#
_symmetry.space_group_name_H-M   'P 1'
#
loop_
_entity.id
_entity.type
_entity.pdbx_description
1 polymer ?
#
loop_
_entity_poly.entity_id
_entity_poly.type
_entity_poly.pdbx_seq_one_letter_code
_entity_poly.pdbx_strand_id
1 'polypeptide(L)'
;GIKAVFDEVKRVAEAVGVKMLDYPEEAFWSRITIMGYYFKATFDKEGKIADISGPSSMKARYITEDTPYGLVPVGLLARQLGVSTPVINAVVELASVINQTNYWEQGRKPEELGIAGLGREELKRILEEGF
;
A
#
# COMPACT_ATOMS: atom_id res chain seq x y z
N GLY A 1 3.61 10.85 8.78
CA GLY A 1 3.55 9.51 9.40
C GLY A 1 2.89 8.52 8.44
N ILE A 2 2.80 7.24 8.79
CA ILE A 2 2.25 6.17 7.93
C ILE A 2 0.81 6.45 7.46
N LYS A 3 0.03 7.21 8.24
CA LYS A 3 -1.30 7.68 7.86
C LYS A 3 -1.34 8.40 6.52
N ALA A 4 -0.32 9.18 6.17
CA ALA A 4 -0.31 9.92 4.91
C ALA A 4 -0.28 9.00 3.68
N VAL A 5 0.44 7.87 3.77
CA VAL A 5 0.42 6.81 2.74
C VAL A 5 -0.97 6.19 2.69
N PHE A 6 -1.56 5.85 3.85
CA PHE A 6 -2.90 5.29 3.91
C PHE A 6 -3.96 6.21 3.29
N ASP A 7 -3.92 7.51 3.58
CA ASP A 7 -4.85 8.50 3.03
C ASP A 7 -4.73 8.60 1.50
N GLU A 8 -3.52 8.42 0.95
CA GLU A 8 -3.30 8.34 -0.50
C GLU A 8 -3.91 7.07 -1.10
N VAL A 9 -3.67 5.91 -0.50
CA VAL A 9 -4.29 4.65 -0.93
C VAL A 9 -5.82 4.77 -0.90
N LYS A 10 -6.37 5.37 0.16
CA LYS A 10 -7.81 5.59 0.30
C LYS A 10 -8.38 6.47 -0.83
N ARG A 11 -7.71 7.57 -1.18
CA ARG A 11 -8.13 8.41 -2.32
C ARG A 11 -8.10 7.65 -3.65
N VAL A 12 -7.12 6.78 -3.86
CA VAL A 12 -7.06 5.93 -5.06
C VAL A 12 -8.22 4.93 -5.07
N ALA A 13 -8.50 4.28 -3.93
CA ALA A 13 -9.65 3.37 -3.80
C ALA A 13 -10.98 4.08 -4.10
N GLU A 14 -11.18 5.30 -3.57
CA GLU A 14 -12.37 6.10 -3.83
C GLU A 14 -12.52 6.44 -5.33
N ALA A 15 -11.42 6.72 -6.02
CA ALA A 15 -11.41 6.96 -7.46
C ALA A 15 -11.78 5.71 -8.29
N VAL A 16 -11.47 4.51 -7.78
CA VAL A 16 -11.95 3.23 -8.32
C VAL A 16 -13.43 2.98 -7.99
N GLY A 17 -13.97 3.66 -6.95
CA GLY A 17 -15.33 3.45 -6.45
C GLY A 17 -15.41 2.46 -5.30
N VAL A 18 -14.30 2.14 -4.65
CA VAL A 18 -14.21 1.25 -3.49
C VAL A 18 -14.06 2.09 -2.22
N LYS A 19 -14.81 1.71 -1.17
CA LYS A 19 -14.62 2.29 0.16
C LYS A 19 -13.69 1.41 0.99
N MET A 20 -12.57 1.97 1.43
CA MET A 20 -11.68 1.30 2.39
C MET A 20 -12.24 1.34 3.81
N LEU A 21 -11.79 0.40 4.65
CA LEU A 21 -12.04 0.43 6.09
C LEU A 21 -11.40 1.67 6.72
N ASP A 22 -12.13 2.31 7.62
CA ASP A 22 -11.61 3.40 8.44
C ASP A 22 -10.97 2.85 9.71
N TYR A 23 -9.88 3.48 10.14
CA TYR A 23 -9.16 3.14 11.36
C TYR A 23 -9.15 4.36 12.30
N PRO A 24 -9.29 4.20 13.63
CA PRO A 24 -9.21 5.28 14.59
C PRO A 24 -7.83 5.90 14.52
N GLU A 25 -7.80 7.21 14.74
CA GLU A 25 -6.59 8.02 14.60
C GLU A 25 -5.45 7.46 15.48
N GLU A 26 -5.77 7.03 16.70
CA GLU A 26 -4.81 6.52 17.68
C GLU A 26 -4.07 5.27 17.17
N ALA A 27 -4.69 4.48 16.28
CA ALA A 27 -4.06 3.29 15.73
C ALA A 27 -2.84 3.63 14.84
N PHE A 28 -2.83 4.78 14.17
CA PHE A 28 -1.70 5.24 13.34
C PHE A 28 -0.50 5.72 14.16
N TRP A 29 -0.70 5.94 15.46
CA TRP A 29 0.33 6.36 16.41
C TRP A 29 0.81 5.21 17.30
N SER A 30 0.20 4.03 17.17
CA SER A 30 0.57 2.85 17.91
C SER A 30 1.84 2.19 17.36
N ARG A 31 2.56 1.48 18.24
CA ARG A 31 3.75 0.69 17.88
C ARG A 31 3.41 -0.75 17.46
N ILE A 32 2.16 -1.16 17.62
CA ILE A 32 1.68 -2.47 17.13
C ILE A 32 1.09 -2.34 15.73
N THR A 33 0.97 -3.46 15.04
CA THR A 33 0.29 -3.50 13.74
C THR A 33 -1.20 -3.18 13.89
N ILE A 34 -1.83 -2.71 12.81
CA ILE A 34 -3.29 -2.47 12.80
C ILE A 34 -4.08 -3.73 13.15
N MET A 35 -3.54 -4.90 12.79
CA MET A 35 -4.08 -6.21 13.14
C MET A 35 -4.05 -6.43 14.67
N GLY A 36 -2.93 -6.12 15.33
CA GLY A 36 -2.81 -6.19 16.78
C GLY A 36 -3.79 -5.26 17.49
N TYR A 37 -3.98 -4.05 16.97
CA TYR A 37 -4.92 -3.06 17.54
C TYR A 37 -6.37 -3.53 17.45
N TYR A 38 -6.81 -4.01 16.29
CA TYR A 38 -8.23 -4.32 16.05
C TYR A 38 -8.66 -5.72 16.43
N PHE A 39 -7.86 -6.72 16.07
CA PHE A 39 -8.27 -8.11 16.27
C PHE A 39 -7.98 -8.59 17.69
N LYS A 40 -7.43 -7.72 18.57
CA LYS A 40 -6.90 -8.05 19.89
C LYS A 40 -6.24 -9.42 19.81
N ALA A 41 -5.25 -9.55 18.91
CA ALA A 41 -4.67 -10.84 18.55
C ALA A 41 -4.49 -11.64 19.84
N THR A 42 -5.27 -12.71 20.02
CA THR A 42 -5.38 -13.41 21.32
C THR A 42 -4.04 -14.04 21.75
N PHE A 43 -3.06 -14.03 20.85
CA PHE A 43 -1.67 -14.42 21.03
C PHE A 43 -0.77 -13.32 21.63
N ASP A 44 -1.20 -12.06 21.65
CA ASP A 44 -0.41 -10.91 22.12
C ASP A 44 -0.80 -10.44 23.52
N LYS A 45 -0.90 -11.38 24.47
CA LYS A 45 -1.28 -11.07 25.86
C LYS A 45 -0.18 -10.35 26.65
N GLU A 46 1.05 -10.39 26.15
CA GLU A 46 2.26 -9.89 26.82
C GLU A 46 2.92 -8.72 26.06
N GLY A 47 2.29 -8.19 25.00
CA GLY A 47 2.85 -7.09 24.20
C GLY A 47 3.99 -7.49 23.27
N LYS A 48 4.17 -8.79 23.02
CA LYS A 48 5.22 -9.37 22.17
C LYS A 48 5.21 -8.81 20.75
N ILE A 49 4.05 -8.42 20.21
CA ILE A 49 4.00 -7.81 18.86
C ILE A 49 4.72 -6.46 18.86
N ALA A 50 4.65 -5.69 19.94
CA ALA A 50 5.35 -4.40 20.05
C ALA A 50 6.88 -4.57 20.13
N ASP A 51 7.35 -5.74 20.57
CA ASP A 51 8.77 -6.08 20.73
C ASP A 51 9.38 -6.77 19.50
N ILE A 52 8.59 -7.05 18.46
CA ILE A 52 9.11 -7.57 17.19
C ILE A 52 9.99 -6.51 16.55
N SER A 53 11.28 -6.82 16.42
CA SER A 53 12.24 -5.95 15.74
C SER A 53 11.97 -5.93 14.24
N GLY A 54 12.04 -4.74 13.64
CA GLY A 54 12.03 -4.57 12.20
C GLY A 54 13.23 -5.26 11.52
N PRO A 55 13.21 -5.40 10.19
CA PRO A 55 14.30 -6.01 9.45
C PRO A 55 15.60 -5.21 9.64
N SER A 56 16.73 -5.91 9.70
CA SER A 56 18.05 -5.29 9.79
C SER A 56 18.59 -4.76 8.45
N SER A 57 17.85 -4.92 7.37
CA SER A 57 18.29 -4.60 6.01
C SER A 57 17.15 -4.07 5.14
N MET A 58 17.48 -3.09 4.30
CA MET A 58 16.58 -2.55 3.27
C MET A 58 16.33 -3.54 2.12
N LYS A 59 17.07 -4.65 2.07
CA LYS A 59 16.83 -5.76 1.14
C LYS A 59 15.82 -6.79 1.67
N ALA A 60 15.23 -6.56 2.83
CA ALA A 60 14.17 -7.41 3.36
C ALA A 60 12.90 -7.33 2.48
N ARG A 61 12.07 -8.38 2.58
CA ARG A 61 10.81 -8.49 1.81
C ARG A 61 9.86 -7.33 2.03
N TYR A 62 9.89 -6.67 3.19
CA TYR A 62 9.09 -5.46 3.45
C TYR A 62 9.37 -4.33 2.45
N ILE A 63 10.54 -4.34 1.79
CA ILE A 63 10.85 -3.40 0.72
C ILE A 63 10.81 -4.11 -0.63
N THR A 64 11.52 -5.23 -0.77
CA THR A 64 11.68 -5.91 -2.06
C THR A 64 10.40 -6.57 -2.58
N GLU A 65 9.38 -6.75 -1.74
CA GLU A 65 8.04 -7.25 -2.10
C GLU A 65 7.01 -6.11 -2.04
N ASP A 66 6.84 -5.46 -0.88
CA ASP A 66 5.74 -4.49 -0.68
C ASP A 66 5.90 -3.21 -1.52
N THR A 67 7.12 -2.83 -1.89
CA THR A 67 7.33 -1.67 -2.77
C THR A 67 6.92 -1.96 -4.21
N PRO A 68 7.52 -2.94 -4.92
CA PRO A 68 7.17 -3.22 -6.31
C PRO A 68 5.77 -3.82 -6.51
N TYR A 69 5.20 -4.50 -5.51
CA TYR A 69 3.89 -5.17 -5.64
C TYR A 69 2.78 -4.53 -4.82
N GLY A 70 3.09 -3.64 -3.88
CA GLY A 70 2.10 -2.87 -3.11
C GLY A 70 2.04 -1.40 -3.53
N LEU A 71 3.13 -0.66 -3.31
CA LEU A 71 3.14 0.80 -3.53
C LEU A 71 3.18 1.19 -5.00
N VAL A 72 4.02 0.53 -5.81
CA VAL A 72 4.15 0.84 -7.24
C VAL A 72 2.83 0.65 -7.99
N PRO A 73 2.08 -0.46 -7.85
CA PRO A 73 0.81 -0.64 -8.56
C PRO A 73 -0.22 0.41 -8.15
N VAL A 74 -0.30 0.76 -6.86
CA VAL A 74 -1.19 1.83 -6.38
C VAL A 74 -0.81 3.17 -7.00
N GLY A 75 0.48 3.51 -7.04
CA GLY A 75 0.97 4.75 -7.66
C GLY A 75 0.70 4.81 -9.17
N LEU A 76 0.84 3.69 -9.88
CA LEU A 76 0.53 3.62 -11.32
C LEU A 76 -0.97 3.73 -11.59
N LEU A 77 -1.80 3.07 -10.79
CA LEU A 77 -3.26 3.20 -10.86
C LEU A 77 -3.70 4.64 -10.54
N ALA A 78 -3.08 5.29 -9.56
CA ALA A 78 -3.33 6.69 -9.24
C ALA A 78 -3.05 7.60 -10.44
N ARG A 79 -1.93 7.40 -11.14
CA ARG A 79 -1.60 8.15 -12.37
C ARG A 79 -2.64 7.95 -13.46
N GLN A 80 -3.09 6.71 -13.68
CA GLN A 80 -4.14 6.38 -14.65
C GLN A 80 -5.47 7.11 -14.34
N LEU A 81 -5.81 7.21 -13.05
CA LEU A 81 -7.05 7.84 -12.58
C LEU A 81 -6.92 9.35 -12.29
N GLY A 82 -5.75 9.95 -12.52
CA GLY A 82 -5.50 11.37 -12.24
C GLY A 82 -5.46 11.74 -10.75
N VAL A 83 -5.19 10.77 -9.86
CA VAL A 83 -5.08 10.99 -8.41
C VAL A 83 -3.62 11.26 -8.02
N SER A 84 -3.40 12.31 -7.23
CA SER A 84 -2.06 12.66 -6.74
C SER A 84 -1.66 11.82 -5.52
N THR A 85 -0.50 11.17 -5.61
CA THR A 85 0.09 10.33 -4.54
C THR A 85 1.56 10.70 -4.25
N PRO A 86 1.87 11.95 -3.84
CA PRO A 86 3.24 12.42 -3.65
C PRO A 86 4.00 11.65 -2.56
N VAL A 87 3.33 11.18 -1.51
CA VAL A 87 3.99 10.46 -0.41
C VAL A 87 4.37 9.05 -0.84
N ILE A 88 3.46 8.31 -1.49
CA ILE A 88 3.77 7.02 -2.11
C ILE A 88 4.92 7.19 -3.09
N ASN A 89 4.88 8.24 -3.93
CA ASN A 89 5.93 8.49 -4.89
C ASN A 89 7.29 8.68 -4.21
N ALA A 90 7.35 9.54 -3.18
CA ALA A 90 8.58 9.77 -2.42
C ALA A 90 9.11 8.51 -1.73
N VAL A 91 8.22 7.68 -1.16
CA VAL A 91 8.61 6.41 -0.51
C VAL A 91 9.22 5.43 -1.52
N VAL A 92 8.59 5.27 -2.69
CA VAL A 92 9.10 4.38 -3.75
C VAL A 92 10.45 4.88 -4.25
N GLU A 93 10.61 6.19 -4.49
CA GLU A 93 11.89 6.78 -4.93
C GLU A 93 13.00 6.53 -3.91
N LEU A 94 12.75 6.76 -2.63
CA LEU A 94 13.75 6.53 -1.57
C LEU A 94 14.13 5.05 -1.49
N ALA A 95 13.15 4.15 -1.50
CA ALA A 95 13.40 2.71 -1.52
C ALA A 95 14.24 2.30 -2.75
N SER A 96 13.92 2.87 -3.91
CA SER A 96 14.63 2.62 -5.16
C SER A 96 16.08 3.07 -5.12
N VAL A 97 16.35 4.29 -4.63
CA VAL A 97 17.70 4.82 -4.50
C VAL A 97 18.52 3.99 -3.52
N ILE A 98 17.98 3.70 -2.34
CA ILE A 98 18.68 2.94 -1.29
C ILE A 98 19.02 1.53 -1.77
N ASN A 99 18.09 0.86 -2.46
CA ASN A 99 18.31 -0.48 -2.96
C ASN A 99 19.00 -0.52 -4.33
N GLN A 100 19.30 0.63 -4.94
CA GLN A 100 19.84 0.74 -6.30
C GLN A 100 19.00 -0.08 -7.29
N THR A 101 17.68 0.05 -7.20
CA THR A 101 16.71 -0.75 -7.95
C THR A 101 15.56 0.14 -8.38
N ASN A 102 15.33 0.27 -9.68
CA ASN A 102 14.20 1.04 -10.19
C ASN A 102 12.88 0.26 -9.98
N TYR A 103 12.19 0.54 -8.88
CA TYR A 103 10.96 -0.18 -8.53
C TYR A 103 9.79 0.27 -9.40
N TRP A 104 9.81 1.50 -9.93
CA TRP A 104 8.82 1.90 -10.92
C TRP A 104 8.90 1.06 -12.18
N GLU A 105 10.09 0.62 -12.58
CA GLU A 105 10.30 -0.22 -13.76
C GLU A 105 10.02 -1.69 -13.48
N GLN A 106 10.54 -2.22 -12.37
CA GLN A 106 10.40 -3.65 -12.01
C GLN A 106 9.07 -4.02 -11.36
N GLY A 107 8.36 -3.04 -10.78
CA GLY A 107 7.12 -3.27 -10.08
C GLY A 107 5.97 -3.61 -11.02
N ARG A 108 4.92 -4.22 -10.44
CA ARG A 108 3.77 -4.74 -11.17
C ARG A 108 3.01 -3.62 -11.88
N LYS A 109 2.78 -3.81 -13.17
CA LYS A 109 2.17 -2.81 -14.04
C LYS A 109 0.66 -3.02 -14.22
N PRO A 110 -0.12 -1.95 -14.49
CA PRO A 110 -1.53 -2.07 -14.89
C PRO A 110 -1.76 -3.01 -16.08
N GLU A 111 -0.83 -3.06 -17.03
CA GLU A 111 -0.87 -3.93 -18.22
C GLU A 111 -0.84 -5.40 -17.83
N GLU A 112 0.05 -5.77 -16.91
CA GLU A 112 0.16 -7.14 -16.41
C GLU A 112 -1.03 -7.55 -15.54
N LEU A 113 -1.76 -6.58 -14.99
CA LEU A 113 -2.99 -6.79 -14.25
C LEU A 113 -4.23 -6.82 -15.16
N GLY A 114 -4.08 -6.53 -16.46
CA GLY A 114 -5.21 -6.47 -17.39
C GLY A 114 -6.13 -5.26 -17.17
N ILE A 115 -5.65 -4.21 -16.49
CA ILE A 115 -6.44 -3.03 -16.11
C ILE A 115 -5.92 -1.72 -16.71
N ALA A 116 -4.91 -1.80 -17.57
CA ALA A 116 -4.34 -0.63 -18.23
C ALA A 116 -5.39 0.12 -19.05
N GLY A 117 -5.47 1.44 -18.86
CA GLY A 117 -6.38 2.32 -19.59
C GLY A 117 -7.85 2.24 -19.17
N LEU A 118 -8.23 1.31 -18.29
CA LEU A 118 -9.60 1.19 -17.81
C LEU A 118 -10.01 2.39 -16.95
N GLY A 119 -11.20 2.90 -17.23
CA GLY A 119 -11.85 3.92 -16.42
C GLY A 119 -12.47 3.36 -15.15
N ARG A 120 -12.98 4.24 -14.29
CA ARG A 120 -13.64 3.89 -13.03
C ARG A 120 -14.71 2.81 -13.17
N GLU A 121 -15.63 2.97 -14.12
CA GLU A 121 -16.76 2.05 -14.29
C GLU A 121 -16.31 0.64 -14.72
N GLU A 122 -15.27 0.54 -15.54
CA GLU A 122 -14.71 -0.73 -16.00
C GLU A 122 -13.96 -1.44 -14.88
N LEU A 123 -13.14 -0.69 -14.12
CA LEU A 123 -12.45 -1.21 -12.94
C LEU A 123 -13.44 -1.71 -11.89
N LYS A 124 -14.52 -0.94 -11.65
CA LYS A 124 -15.57 -1.34 -10.72
C LYS A 124 -16.27 -2.62 -11.17
N ARG A 125 -16.61 -2.73 -12.46
CA ARG A 125 -17.21 -3.95 -13.03
C ARG A 125 -16.31 -5.17 -12.81
N ILE A 126 -15.01 -5.06 -13.10
CA ILE A 126 -14.06 -6.17 -12.89
C ILE A 126 -13.98 -6.58 -11.41
N LEU A 127 -14.04 -5.63 -10.49
CA LEU A 127 -14.03 -5.94 -9.05
C LEU A 127 -15.29 -6.69 -8.59
N GLU A 128 -16.44 -6.42 -9.21
CA GLU A 128 -17.73 -7.04 -8.86
C GLU A 128 -17.96 -8.37 -9.59
N GLU A 129 -17.51 -8.48 -10.84
CA GLU A 129 -17.86 -9.57 -11.76
C GLU A 129 -16.67 -10.49 -12.12
N GLY A 130 -15.43 -10.03 -11.94
CA GLY A 130 -14.23 -10.72 -12.40
C GLY A 130 -13.82 -10.36 -13.83
N PHE A 131 -12.86 -11.12 -14.38
CA PHE A 131 -12.40 -11.03 -15.77
C PHE A 131 -13.18 -11.98 -16.68
#